data_AF-A0A6N6K896-F1
#
_entry.id   AF-A0A6N6K896-F1
#
_cell.length_a   1.000
_cell.length_b   1.000
_cell.length_c   1.000
_cell.angle_alpha   90.00
_cell.angle_beta   90.00
_cell.angle_gamma   90.00
#
_symmetry.space_group_name_H-M   'P 1'
#
loop_
_entity.id
_entity.type
_entity.pdbx_description
1 polymer ?
#
loop_
_entity_poly.entity_id
_entity_poly.type
_entity_poly.pdbx_seq_one_letter_code
_entity_poly.pdbx_strand_id
1 'polypeptide(L)'
;MSYLKRVDAEHVASMLAFQKLAKSYSSENADEHVKLIEKELAGKTIREKKWIASSLAEMQMEEKTRPLSDDENVLVKAVNVLAVLGYTDLAKELGALADRFGRCVELSDIYINHIIDGAVKKNRSDAASGHRHHLHDEIVAIMKVTWENNPALSKKKMIAKLMNRYEGRVDEGTVDSWIKKEKLLPPKPKKYINSDLVFPPDYA
;
A
#
# COMPACT_ATOMS: atom_id res chain seq x y z
N MET A 1 -10.82 16.20 -0.36
CA MET A 1 -10.00 15.13 0.26
C MET A 1 -9.56 14.16 -0.83
N SER A 2 -8.28 13.77 -0.86
CA SER A 2 -7.79 12.73 -1.77
C SER A 2 -8.46 11.39 -1.47
N TYR A 3 -8.76 10.58 -2.50
CA TYR A 3 -9.34 9.23 -2.36
C TYR A 3 -8.55 8.35 -1.38
N LEU A 4 -7.22 8.45 -1.43
CA LEU A 4 -6.30 7.75 -0.52
C LEU A 4 -6.59 8.10 0.95
N LYS A 5 -6.74 9.40 1.28
CA LYS A 5 -6.99 9.83 2.66
C LYS A 5 -8.34 9.37 3.24
N ARG A 6 -9.35 9.15 2.39
CA ARG A 6 -10.67 8.67 2.84
C ARG A 6 -10.67 7.16 3.05
N VAL A 7 -10.03 6.44 2.13
CA VAL A 7 -9.80 4.99 2.24
C VAL A 7 -8.98 4.69 3.50
N ASP A 8 -7.91 5.45 3.75
CA ASP A 8 -7.08 5.28 4.95
C ASP A 8 -7.87 5.44 6.25
N ALA A 9 -8.81 6.41 6.33
CA ALA A 9 -9.58 6.67 7.54
C ALA A 9 -10.64 5.59 7.83
N GLU A 10 -11.42 5.18 6.83
CA GLU A 10 -12.39 4.08 6.94
C GLU A 10 -11.67 2.75 7.22
N HIS A 11 -10.48 2.58 6.66
CA HIS A 11 -9.63 1.41 6.86
C HIS A 11 -9.07 1.33 8.29
N VAL A 12 -8.55 2.45 8.82
CA VAL A 12 -8.08 2.52 10.22
C VAL A 12 -9.22 2.23 11.20
N ALA A 13 -10.42 2.78 10.95
CA ALA A 13 -11.59 2.48 11.77
C ALA A 13 -11.96 0.97 11.75
N SER A 14 -11.88 0.35 10.57
CA SER A 14 -12.13 -1.09 10.40
C SER A 14 -11.07 -1.94 11.12
N MET A 15 -9.79 -1.55 11.05
CA MET A 15 -8.71 -2.21 11.78
C MET A 15 -8.90 -2.13 13.30
N LEU A 16 -9.31 -0.98 13.82
CA LEU A 16 -9.59 -0.81 15.25
C LEU A 16 -10.78 -1.65 15.71
N ALA A 17 -11.84 -1.75 14.89
CA ALA A 17 -12.99 -2.61 15.16
C ALA A 17 -12.60 -4.09 15.16
N PHE A 18 -11.82 -4.51 14.15
CA PHE A 18 -11.28 -5.86 14.07
C PHE A 18 -10.36 -6.18 15.26
N GLN A 19 -9.48 -5.27 15.66
CA GLN A 19 -8.60 -5.47 16.81
C GLN A 19 -9.40 -5.70 18.09
N LYS A 20 -10.53 -5.00 18.28
CA LYS A 20 -11.44 -5.24 19.42
C LYS A 20 -12.09 -6.62 19.35
N LEU A 21 -12.59 -7.00 18.17
CA LEU A 21 -13.18 -8.32 17.93
C LEU A 21 -12.17 -9.46 18.14
N ALA A 22 -10.95 -9.31 17.62
CA ALA A 22 -9.88 -10.27 17.80
C ALA A 22 -9.51 -10.41 19.28
N LYS A 23 -9.46 -9.29 20.04
CA LYS A 23 -9.23 -9.35 21.49
C LYS A 23 -10.30 -10.14 22.24
N SER A 24 -11.58 -9.94 21.93
CA SER A 24 -12.66 -10.69 22.59
C SER A 24 -12.61 -12.18 22.21
N TYR A 25 -12.45 -12.47 20.92
CA TYR A 25 -12.38 -13.84 20.41
C TYR A 25 -11.18 -14.62 20.97
N SER A 26 -9.99 -14.02 20.99
CA SER A 26 -8.80 -14.66 21.58
C SER A 26 -8.96 -14.92 23.08
N SER A 27 -9.68 -14.06 23.80
CA SER A 27 -9.99 -14.27 25.22
C SER A 27 -10.92 -15.45 25.43
N GLU A 28 -11.98 -15.55 24.63
CA GLU A 28 -12.95 -16.66 24.68
C GLU A 28 -12.27 -18.00 24.37
N ASN A 29 -11.46 -18.06 23.31
CA ASN A 29 -10.71 -19.27 22.96
C ASN A 29 -9.73 -19.71 24.07
N ALA A 30 -9.04 -18.77 24.71
CA ALA A 30 -8.14 -19.08 25.81
C ALA A 30 -8.89 -19.65 27.03
N ASP A 31 -10.07 -19.11 27.32
CA ASP A 31 -10.96 -19.63 28.37
C ASP A 31 -11.44 -21.05 28.07
N GLU A 32 -11.86 -21.33 26.83
CA GLU A 32 -12.29 -22.67 26.40
C GLU A 32 -11.15 -23.69 26.49
N HIS A 33 -9.95 -23.30 26.06
CA HIS A 33 -8.76 -24.15 26.11
C HIS A 33 -8.39 -24.55 27.54
N VAL A 34 -8.37 -23.59 28.47
CA VAL A 34 -8.06 -23.88 29.88
C VAL A 34 -9.13 -24.77 30.51
N LYS A 35 -10.41 -24.53 30.22
CA LYS A 35 -11.52 -25.40 30.70
C LYS A 35 -11.37 -26.84 30.19
N LEU A 36 -10.96 -27.02 28.94
CA LEU A 36 -10.71 -28.34 28.37
C LEU A 36 -9.57 -29.04 29.12
N ILE A 37 -8.44 -28.37 29.34
CA ILE A 37 -7.30 -28.93 30.08
C ILE A 37 -7.70 -29.27 31.52
N GLU A 38 -8.41 -28.39 32.22
CA GLU A 38 -8.90 -28.66 33.58
C GLU A 38 -9.76 -29.92 33.64
N LYS A 39 -10.64 -30.11 32.65
CA LYS A 39 -11.49 -31.31 32.52
C LYS A 39 -10.66 -32.58 32.28
N GLU A 40 -9.69 -32.55 31.35
CA GLU A 40 -8.84 -33.71 31.04
C GLU A 40 -7.90 -34.09 32.19
N LEU A 41 -7.56 -33.13 33.04
CA LEU A 41 -6.72 -33.35 34.23
C LEU A 41 -7.52 -33.65 35.50
N ALA A 42 -8.85 -33.73 35.41
CA ALA A 42 -9.70 -34.10 36.52
C ALA A 42 -9.27 -35.47 37.08
N GLY A 43 -9.06 -35.53 38.40
CA GLY A 43 -8.64 -36.75 39.09
C GLY A 43 -7.14 -37.10 38.96
N LYS A 44 -6.33 -36.35 38.19
CA LYS A 44 -4.88 -36.57 38.14
C LYS A 44 -4.17 -36.03 39.37
N THR A 45 -3.17 -36.77 39.84
CA THR A 45 -2.30 -36.38 40.94
C THR A 45 -1.33 -35.26 40.53
N ILE A 46 -0.77 -34.56 41.52
CA ILE A 46 0.25 -33.51 41.29
C ILE A 46 1.47 -34.06 40.54
N ARG A 47 1.86 -35.32 40.81
CA ARG A 47 3.02 -35.95 40.16
C ARG A 47 2.76 -36.19 38.68
N GLU A 48 1.56 -36.68 38.33
CA GLU A 48 1.15 -36.89 36.94
C GLU A 48 1.05 -35.55 36.20
N LYS A 49 0.46 -34.51 36.81
CA LYS A 49 0.40 -33.18 36.21
C LYS A 49 1.80 -32.60 35.93
N LYS A 50 2.74 -32.75 36.87
CA LYS A 50 4.14 -32.33 36.66
C LYS A 50 4.80 -33.09 35.52
N TRP A 51 4.59 -34.40 35.43
CA TRP A 51 5.12 -35.19 34.33
C TRP A 51 4.55 -34.74 32.97
N ILE A 52 3.23 -34.55 32.88
CA ILE A 52 2.56 -34.04 31.67
C ILE A 52 3.11 -32.68 31.26
N ALA A 53 3.30 -31.76 32.22
CA ALA A 53 3.87 -30.45 31.96
C ALA A 53 5.30 -30.54 31.41
N SER A 54 6.15 -31.40 31.97
CA SER A 54 7.51 -31.62 31.46
C SER A 54 7.49 -32.17 30.03
N SER A 55 6.62 -33.13 29.71
CA SER A 55 6.48 -33.66 28.36
C SER A 55 6.02 -32.60 27.35
N LEU A 56 5.10 -31.71 27.74
CA LEU A 56 4.63 -30.63 26.88
C LEU A 56 5.70 -29.56 26.63
N ALA A 57 6.61 -29.31 27.57
CA ALA A 57 7.70 -28.37 27.38
C ALA A 57 8.69 -28.83 26.29
N GLU A 58 8.85 -30.15 26.15
CA GLU A 58 9.79 -30.77 25.20
C GLU A 58 9.15 -31.05 23.82
N MET A 59 7.82 -31.10 23.74
CA MET A 59 7.09 -31.46 22.51
C MET A 59 7.14 -30.34 21.46
N GLN A 60 7.50 -30.66 20.22
CA GLN A 60 7.30 -29.73 19.09
C GLN A 60 5.81 -29.66 18.76
N MET A 61 5.24 -28.45 18.74
CA MET A 61 3.82 -28.27 18.42
C MET A 61 3.68 -28.06 16.91
N GLU A 62 2.78 -28.79 16.28
CA GLU A 62 2.45 -28.63 14.86
C GLU A 62 1.00 -28.16 14.74
N GLU A 63 0.78 -27.02 14.11
CA GLU A 63 -0.55 -26.58 13.72
C GLU A 63 -0.92 -27.21 12.37
N LYS A 64 -2.17 -27.66 12.23
CA LYS A 64 -2.62 -28.43 11.05
C LYS A 64 -2.60 -27.64 9.74
N THR A 65 -2.64 -26.32 9.83
CA THR A 65 -2.85 -25.41 8.69
C THR A 65 -1.56 -24.73 8.24
N ARG A 66 -0.61 -24.51 9.16
CA ARG A 66 0.71 -23.95 8.86
C ARG A 66 1.75 -24.32 9.93
N PRO A 67 3.04 -24.33 9.61
CA PRO A 67 4.07 -24.42 10.63
C PRO A 67 4.01 -23.20 11.57
N LEU A 68 4.16 -23.46 12.86
CA LEU A 68 4.35 -22.42 13.89
C LEU A 68 5.79 -21.90 13.82
N SER A 69 5.98 -20.61 14.01
CA SER A 69 7.31 -20.04 14.23
C SER A 69 7.89 -20.53 15.57
N ASP A 70 9.20 -20.34 15.78
CA ASP A 70 9.85 -20.70 17.04
C ASP A 70 9.21 -19.95 18.22
N ASP A 71 8.90 -18.66 18.04
CA ASP A 71 8.25 -17.82 19.06
C ASP A 71 6.83 -18.30 19.38
N GLU A 72 6.07 -18.67 18.35
CA GLU A 72 4.71 -19.22 18.51
C GLU A 72 4.75 -20.56 19.26
N ASN A 73 5.71 -21.42 18.93
CA ASN A 73 5.93 -22.69 19.62
C ASN A 73 6.23 -22.49 21.11
N VAL A 74 7.11 -21.54 21.45
CA VAL A 74 7.46 -21.22 22.85
C VAL A 74 6.23 -20.74 23.61
N LEU A 75 5.43 -19.86 23.02
CA LEU A 75 4.22 -19.33 23.64
C LEU A 75 3.18 -20.43 23.90
N VAL A 76 2.91 -21.27 22.91
CA VAL A 76 1.94 -22.37 23.04
C VAL A 76 2.38 -23.38 24.11
N LYS A 77 3.67 -23.73 24.15
CA LYS A 77 4.25 -24.58 25.22
C LYS A 77 4.02 -23.98 26.60
N ALA A 78 4.35 -22.69 26.77
CA ALA A 78 4.21 -22.00 28.05
C ALA A 78 2.74 -22.00 28.53
N VAL A 79 1.79 -21.70 27.64
CA VAL A 79 0.35 -21.73 27.95
C VAL A 79 -0.09 -23.11 28.42
N ASN A 80 0.30 -24.16 27.71
CA ASN A 80 -0.07 -25.53 28.04
C ASN A 80 0.55 -25.99 29.37
N VAL A 81 1.83 -25.66 29.61
CA VAL A 81 2.51 -25.97 30.89
C VAL A 81 1.81 -25.28 32.06
N LEU A 82 1.51 -23.99 31.92
CA LEU A 82 0.84 -23.22 32.97
C LEU A 82 -0.57 -23.75 33.25
N ALA A 83 -1.34 -24.06 32.21
CA ALA A 83 -2.68 -24.64 32.34
C ALA A 83 -2.63 -25.99 33.07
N VAL A 84 -1.68 -26.86 32.70
CA VAL A 84 -1.55 -28.19 33.33
C VAL A 84 -1.17 -28.13 34.80
N LEU A 85 -0.33 -27.15 35.16
CA LEU A 85 0.09 -26.92 36.54
C LEU A 85 -0.96 -26.20 37.38
N GLY A 86 -2.07 -25.74 36.78
CA GLY A 86 -3.17 -25.09 37.48
C GLY A 86 -3.02 -23.57 37.62
N TYR A 87 -2.08 -22.95 36.91
CA TYR A 87 -1.96 -21.48 36.82
C TYR A 87 -2.94 -20.95 35.77
N THR A 88 -4.22 -21.16 36.01
CA THR A 88 -5.30 -21.03 35.02
C THR A 88 -5.49 -19.60 34.54
N ASP A 89 -5.46 -18.60 35.43
CA ASP A 89 -5.57 -17.19 35.06
C ASP A 89 -4.40 -16.74 34.18
N LEU A 90 -3.16 -17.09 34.56
CA LEU A 90 -1.97 -16.76 33.78
C LEU A 90 -1.94 -17.47 32.42
N ALA A 91 -2.40 -18.73 32.37
CA ALA A 91 -2.53 -19.48 31.13
C ALA A 91 -3.55 -18.83 30.18
N LYS A 92 -4.66 -18.30 30.70
CA LYS A 92 -5.67 -17.57 29.91
C LYS A 92 -5.11 -16.28 29.33
N GLU A 93 -4.48 -15.46 30.17
CA GLU A 93 -3.89 -14.19 29.72
C GLU A 93 -2.82 -14.41 28.66
N LEU A 94 -1.92 -15.38 28.87
CA LEU A 94 -0.85 -15.70 27.92
C LEU A 94 -1.42 -16.37 26.67
N GLY A 95 -2.45 -17.21 26.79
CA GLY A 95 -3.14 -17.85 25.66
C GLY A 95 -3.81 -16.83 24.74
N ALA A 96 -4.51 -15.85 25.32
CA ALA A 96 -5.10 -14.75 24.57
C ALA A 96 -4.04 -13.85 23.92
N LEU A 97 -2.85 -13.73 24.50
CA LEU A 97 -1.72 -13.04 23.87
C LEU A 97 -1.14 -13.84 22.70
N ALA A 98 -0.91 -15.15 22.88
CA ALA A 98 -0.36 -16.03 21.87
C ALA A 98 -1.24 -16.10 20.62
N ASP A 99 -2.56 -16.26 20.79
CA ASP A 99 -3.52 -16.29 19.68
C ASP A 99 -3.56 -14.95 18.91
N ARG A 100 -3.47 -13.81 19.63
CA ARG A 100 -3.36 -12.49 18.98
C ARG A 100 -2.06 -12.33 18.21
N PHE A 101 -0.94 -12.83 18.74
CA PHE A 101 0.35 -12.76 18.06
C PHE A 101 0.30 -13.53 16.74
N GLY A 102 -0.17 -14.78 16.76
CA GLY A 102 -0.28 -15.60 15.55
C GLY A 102 -1.20 -14.99 14.49
N ARG A 103 -2.36 -14.45 14.89
CA ARG A 103 -3.28 -13.76 13.95
C ARG A 103 -2.70 -12.46 13.40
N CYS A 104 -1.96 -11.70 14.21
CA CYS A 104 -1.38 -10.43 13.79
C CYS A 104 -0.30 -10.63 12.72
N VAL A 105 0.52 -11.68 12.87
CA VAL A 105 1.54 -12.06 11.87
C VAL A 105 0.88 -12.44 10.55
N GLU A 106 -0.09 -13.36 10.57
CA GLU A 106 -0.77 -13.84 9.36
C GLU A 106 -1.48 -12.71 8.59
N LEU A 107 -2.18 -11.83 9.30
CA LEU A 107 -2.87 -10.69 8.69
C LEU A 107 -1.92 -9.62 8.18
N SER A 108 -0.80 -9.39 8.87
CA SER A 108 0.24 -8.46 8.40
C SER A 108 0.79 -8.91 7.06
N ASP A 109 1.05 -10.20 6.89
CA ASP A 109 1.55 -10.75 5.62
C ASP A 109 0.54 -10.59 4.49
N ILE A 110 -0.74 -10.93 4.75
CA ILE A 110 -1.83 -10.72 3.77
C ILE A 110 -1.91 -9.24 3.36
N TYR A 111 -1.80 -8.34 4.34
CA TYR A 111 -1.93 -6.90 4.12
C TYR A 111 -0.76 -6.30 3.35
N ILE A 112 0.48 -6.64 3.72
CA ILE A 112 1.69 -6.23 3.01
C ILE A 112 1.62 -6.69 1.55
N ASN A 113 1.22 -7.94 1.32
CA ASN A 113 1.04 -8.47 -0.03
C ASN A 113 -0.04 -7.71 -0.81
N HIS A 114 -1.17 -7.38 -0.18
CA HIS A 114 -2.23 -6.59 -0.81
C HIS A 114 -1.76 -5.18 -1.20
N ILE A 115 -1.02 -4.49 -0.33
CA ILE A 115 -0.45 -3.16 -0.63
C ILE A 115 0.55 -3.26 -1.77
N ILE A 116 1.47 -4.23 -1.72
CA ILE A 116 2.49 -4.42 -2.76
C ILE A 116 1.79 -4.69 -4.10
N ASP A 117 0.81 -5.60 -4.14
CA ASP A 117 0.04 -5.89 -5.35
C ASP A 117 -0.72 -4.66 -5.87
N GLY A 118 -1.32 -3.88 -4.96
CA GLY A 118 -2.00 -2.63 -5.30
C GLY A 118 -1.04 -1.58 -5.89
N ALA A 119 0.14 -1.43 -5.29
CA ALA A 119 1.19 -0.54 -5.76
C ALA A 119 1.74 -0.98 -7.12
N VAL A 120 1.95 -2.29 -7.33
CA VAL A 120 2.39 -2.86 -8.61
C VAL A 120 1.32 -2.64 -9.69
N LYS A 121 0.05 -2.90 -9.40
CA LYS A 121 -1.06 -2.66 -10.32
C LYS A 121 -1.17 -1.18 -10.69
N LYS A 122 -1.03 -0.29 -9.71
CA LYS A 122 -1.03 1.16 -9.95
C LYS A 122 0.16 1.58 -10.80
N ASN A 123 1.37 1.13 -10.49
CA ASN A 123 2.56 1.43 -11.28
C ASN A 123 2.41 0.96 -12.75
N ARG A 124 1.83 -0.23 -12.96
CA ARG A 124 1.50 -0.73 -14.31
C ARG A 124 0.44 0.12 -15.01
N SER A 125 -0.60 0.56 -14.29
CA SER A 125 -1.63 1.46 -14.81
C SER A 125 -1.04 2.81 -15.19
N ASP A 126 -0.22 3.40 -14.32
CA ASP A 126 0.44 4.68 -14.54
C ASP A 126 1.38 4.56 -15.77
N ALA A 127 2.18 3.49 -15.85
CA ALA A 127 3.02 3.19 -17.01
C ALA A 127 2.22 2.94 -18.30
N ALA A 128 1.05 2.30 -18.22
CA ALA A 128 0.17 2.07 -19.38
C ALA A 128 -0.59 3.33 -19.83
N SER A 129 -0.82 4.26 -18.91
CA SER A 129 -1.53 5.53 -19.14
C SER A 129 -0.60 6.69 -19.55
N GLY A 130 0.72 6.54 -19.37
CA GLY A 130 1.73 7.50 -19.80
C GLY A 130 1.82 7.60 -21.33
N HIS A 131 2.28 8.76 -21.82
CA HIS A 131 2.56 8.93 -23.24
C HIS A 131 3.67 7.96 -23.65
N ARG A 132 3.37 7.03 -24.57
CA ARG A 132 4.25 5.93 -25.01
C ARG A 132 5.56 6.37 -25.68
N HIS A 133 5.79 7.66 -25.78
CA HIS A 133 6.96 8.20 -26.46
C HIS A 133 8.05 8.51 -25.45
N HIS A 134 9.21 7.85 -25.59
CA HIS A 134 10.36 7.98 -24.69
C HIS A 134 10.86 9.43 -24.49
N LEU A 135 10.59 10.33 -25.46
CA LEU A 135 10.94 11.76 -25.39
C LEU A 135 9.83 12.67 -24.87
N HIS A 136 8.65 12.15 -24.49
CA HIS A 136 7.50 12.97 -24.11
C HIS A 136 7.83 13.92 -22.96
N ASP A 137 8.35 13.39 -21.85
CA ASP A 137 8.57 14.17 -20.63
C ASP A 137 9.66 15.23 -20.83
N GLU A 138 10.73 14.88 -21.56
CA GLU A 138 11.79 15.82 -21.92
C GLU A 138 11.25 16.98 -22.76
N ILE A 139 10.48 16.67 -23.81
CA ILE A 139 9.95 17.68 -24.74
C ILE A 139 8.90 18.56 -24.04
N VAL A 140 8.04 17.98 -23.20
CA VAL A 140 7.07 18.73 -22.39
C VAL A 140 7.76 19.65 -21.38
N ALA A 141 8.82 19.19 -20.72
CA ALA A 141 9.61 20.03 -19.82
C ALA A 141 10.24 21.22 -20.56
N ILE A 142 10.84 20.97 -21.74
CA ILE A 142 11.41 22.03 -22.58
C ILE A 142 10.35 23.03 -23.02
N MET A 143 9.15 22.57 -23.41
CA MET A 143 8.04 23.45 -23.78
C MET A 143 7.64 24.39 -22.64
N LYS A 144 7.47 23.86 -21.42
CA LYS A 144 7.12 24.64 -20.22
C LYS A 144 8.16 25.72 -19.94
N VAL A 145 9.43 25.33 -19.82
CA VAL A 145 10.56 26.26 -19.53
C VAL A 145 10.73 27.30 -20.65
N THR A 146 10.53 26.92 -21.90
CA THR A 146 10.69 27.85 -23.03
C THR A 146 9.58 28.89 -23.07
N TRP A 147 8.33 28.53 -22.74
CA TRP A 147 7.22 29.48 -22.66
C TRP A 147 7.25 30.35 -21.42
N GLU A 148 7.77 29.86 -20.30
CA GLU A 148 8.03 30.68 -19.11
C GLU A 148 9.05 31.80 -19.43
N ASN A 149 10.16 31.44 -20.09
CA ASN A 149 11.20 32.40 -20.47
C ASN A 149 10.81 33.29 -21.66
N ASN A 150 9.99 32.77 -22.58
CA ASN A 150 9.55 33.48 -23.79
C ASN A 150 8.02 33.40 -23.99
N PRO A 151 7.22 34.15 -23.21
CA PRO A 151 5.76 34.09 -23.28
C PRO A 151 5.17 34.46 -24.65
N ALA A 152 5.86 35.30 -25.42
CA ALA A 152 5.44 35.73 -26.75
C ALA A 152 5.72 34.68 -27.86
N LEU A 153 6.37 33.55 -27.54
CA LEU A 153 6.69 32.53 -28.53
C LEU A 153 5.42 31.80 -28.98
N SER A 154 5.04 32.02 -30.24
CA SER A 154 3.89 31.36 -30.84
C SER A 154 4.05 29.83 -30.83
N LYS A 155 2.93 29.10 -30.71
CA LYS A 155 2.86 27.65 -30.82
C LYS A 155 3.58 27.09 -32.06
N LYS A 156 3.35 27.70 -33.23
CA LYS A 156 3.98 27.28 -34.50
C LYS A 156 5.51 27.39 -34.46
N LYS A 157 6.04 28.48 -33.88
CA LYS A 157 7.49 28.65 -33.69
C LYS A 157 8.07 27.68 -32.65
N MET A 158 7.32 27.33 -31.60
CA MET A 158 7.74 26.30 -30.64
C MET A 158 7.91 24.95 -31.34
N ILE A 159 6.89 24.52 -32.08
CA ILE A 159 6.90 23.27 -32.85
C ILE A 159 8.09 23.28 -33.83
N ALA A 160 8.27 24.32 -34.63
CA ALA A 160 9.38 24.41 -35.58
C ALA A 160 10.77 24.27 -34.91
N LYS A 161 10.97 24.86 -33.73
CA LYS A 161 12.22 24.71 -32.96
C LYS A 161 12.42 23.28 -32.44
N LEU A 162 11.36 22.62 -31.99
CA LEU A 162 11.41 21.23 -31.54
C LEU A 162 11.65 20.27 -32.70
N MET A 163 11.02 20.49 -33.85
CA MET A 163 11.24 19.69 -35.07
C MET A 163 12.69 19.75 -35.55
N ASN A 164 13.34 20.92 -35.43
CA ASN A 164 14.76 21.05 -35.77
C ASN A 164 15.66 20.32 -34.75
N ARG A 165 15.39 20.47 -33.45
CA ARG A 165 16.21 19.82 -32.38
C ARG A 165 16.05 18.30 -32.34
N TYR A 166 14.86 17.78 -32.64
CA TYR A 166 14.51 16.37 -32.58
C TYR A 166 14.22 15.78 -33.97
N GLU A 167 14.93 16.26 -34.99
CA GLU A 167 14.76 15.83 -36.37
C GLU A 167 14.77 14.30 -36.50
N GLY A 168 13.75 13.76 -37.18
CA GLY A 168 13.55 12.32 -37.39
C GLY A 168 13.14 11.51 -36.14
N ARG A 169 13.06 12.14 -34.96
CA ARG A 169 12.75 11.46 -33.68
C ARG A 169 11.33 11.70 -33.19
N VAL A 170 10.67 12.76 -33.65
CA VAL A 170 9.27 13.11 -33.33
C VAL A 170 8.65 13.82 -34.53
N ASP A 171 7.36 13.60 -34.78
CA ASP A 171 6.60 14.31 -35.81
C ASP A 171 5.83 15.53 -35.26
N GLU A 172 5.50 16.47 -36.15
CA GLU A 172 4.79 17.71 -35.80
C GLU A 172 3.40 17.45 -35.19
N GLY A 173 2.68 16.43 -35.69
CA GLY A 173 1.35 16.06 -35.20
C GLY A 173 1.38 15.54 -33.77
N THR A 174 2.40 14.75 -33.43
CA THR A 174 2.64 14.24 -32.08
C THR A 174 2.91 15.38 -31.09
N VAL A 175 3.79 16.32 -31.44
CA VAL A 175 4.07 17.50 -30.59
C VAL A 175 2.81 18.38 -30.43
N ASP A 176 2.05 18.60 -31.51
CA ASP A 176 0.79 19.34 -31.46
C ASP A 176 -0.24 18.68 -30.52
N SER A 177 -0.28 17.33 -30.51
CA SER A 177 -1.15 16.56 -29.64
C SER A 177 -0.79 16.70 -28.15
N TRP A 178 0.51 16.73 -27.82
CA TRP A 178 0.99 16.90 -26.45
C TRP A 178 0.67 18.29 -25.92
N ILE A 179 0.88 19.32 -26.74
CA ILE A 179 0.51 20.71 -26.42
C ILE A 179 -0.98 20.80 -26.05
N LYS A 180 -1.86 20.13 -26.82
CA LYS A 180 -3.31 20.09 -26.56
C LYS A 180 -3.65 19.33 -25.27
N LYS A 181 -3.07 18.14 -25.07
CA LYS A 181 -3.36 17.27 -23.91
C LYS A 181 -2.89 17.87 -22.59
N GLU A 182 -1.68 18.43 -22.57
CA GLU A 182 -1.09 19.09 -21.40
C GLU A 182 -1.67 20.50 -21.15
N LYS A 183 -2.59 20.98 -22.02
CA LYS A 183 -3.18 22.32 -21.99
C LYS A 183 -2.14 23.44 -21.95
N LEU A 184 -1.01 23.23 -22.62
CA LEU A 184 0.09 24.18 -22.69
C LEU A 184 -0.22 25.19 -23.78
N LEU A 185 -0.89 26.28 -23.44
CA LEU A 185 -1.06 27.40 -24.36
C LEU A 185 0.02 28.46 -24.07
N PRO A 186 0.56 29.13 -25.10
CA PRO A 186 1.41 30.29 -24.86
C PRO A 186 0.64 31.29 -23.97
N PRO A 187 1.27 31.84 -22.92
CA PRO A 187 0.64 32.84 -22.07
C PRO A 187 0.15 34.00 -22.95
N LYS A 188 -1.03 34.56 -22.68
CA LYS A 188 -1.50 35.75 -23.40
C LYS A 188 -0.41 36.84 -23.29
N PRO A 189 0.14 37.35 -24.42
CA PRO A 189 1.20 38.35 -24.37
C PRO A 189 0.73 39.58 -23.57
N LYS A 190 1.61 40.11 -22.70
CA LYS A 190 1.31 41.28 -21.84
C LYS A 190 0.98 42.55 -22.64
N LYS A 191 1.40 42.63 -23.91
CA LYS A 191 1.00 43.67 -24.87
C LYS A 191 0.77 43.04 -26.24
N TYR A 192 -0.44 43.21 -26.76
CA TYR A 192 -0.69 43.11 -28.19
C TYR A 192 -0.40 44.50 -28.79
N ILE A 193 0.48 44.57 -29.79
CA ILE A 193 0.65 45.81 -30.56
C ILE A 193 -0.49 45.80 -31.58
N ASN A 194 -1.45 46.72 -31.43
CA ASN A 194 -2.43 46.99 -32.47
C ASN A 194 -1.68 47.71 -33.59
N SER A 195 -1.60 47.09 -34.76
CA SER A 195 -1.13 47.72 -35.99
C SER A 195 -2.29 47.78 -36.96
N ASP A 196 -2.56 48.96 -37.51
CA ASP A 196 -3.56 49.11 -38.56
C ASP A 196 -3.15 48.33 -39.82
N LEU A 197 -4.15 47.86 -40.57
CA LEU A 197 -3.94 47.25 -41.87
C LEU A 197 -3.39 48.32 -42.83
N VAL A 198 -2.18 48.11 -43.32
CA VAL A 198 -1.57 48.98 -44.34
C VAL A 198 -1.95 48.45 -45.72
N PHE A 199 -2.70 49.25 -46.48
CA PHE A 199 -3.06 48.95 -47.87
C PHE A 199 -2.06 49.62 -48.83
N PRO A 200 -1.55 48.92 -49.86
CA PRO A 200 -0.74 49.54 -50.91
C PRO A 200 -1.55 50.57 -51.71
N PRO A 201 -0.89 51.56 -52.36
CA PRO A 201 -1.58 52.62 -53.13
C PRO A 201 -2.52 52.10 -54.22
N ASP A 202 -2.21 50.92 -54.77
CA ASP A 202 -2.99 50.28 -55.82
C ASP A 202 -4.32 49.68 -55.33
N TYR A 203 -4.57 49.68 -54.01
CA TYR A 203 -5.72 49.06 -53.35
C TYR A 203 -6.36 49.94 -52.26
N ALA A 204 -6.17 51.26 -52.32
CA ALA A 204 -6.82 52.24 -51.44
C ALA A 204 -8.11 52.81 -52.05
#